data_AF-A0AA43Q6N4-F1
#
_entry.id   AF-A0AA43Q6N4-F1
#
_cell.length_a   1.000
_cell.length_b   1.000
_cell.length_c   1.000
_cell.angle_alpha   90.00
_cell.angle_beta   90.00
_cell.angle_gamma   90.00
#
_symmetry.space_group_name_H-M   'P 1'
#
loop_
_entity.id
_entity.type
_entity.pdbx_description
1 polymer ?
#
loop_
_entity_poly.entity_id
_entity_poly.type
_entity_poly.pdbx_seq_one_letter_code
_entity_poly.pdbx_strand_id
1 'polypeptide(L)'
;MNQDLWEMIVTVNNFLSPLRTADTQPTVTMIDLVELRSKMRMQLDDLRAAITEQYSERDAYYVLFPLTAHCDEVVKKMILESNQLEWPPLQQEFYQVADAGDLFYELLDNALSKPETLALVYEVYYFCLNDGFCGRYSVNPDMVANYLEKLRKPIVLQPIATVASAASSARKHSYFRIPNYVYYAGVGVLFIMNYWFLTFLASTWHPIK
;
A
#
# COMPACT_ATOMS: atom_id res chain seq x y z
N MET A 1 -18.29 -9.78 7.84
CA MET A 1 -17.45 -9.04 6.88
C MET A 1 -18.32 -7.94 6.31
N ASN A 2 -17.86 -6.68 6.26
CA ASN A 2 -18.67 -5.60 5.68
C ASN A 2 -18.77 -5.84 4.17
N GLN A 3 -19.95 -6.27 3.74
CA GLN A 3 -20.29 -6.58 2.35
C GLN A 3 -19.89 -5.41 1.42
N ASP A 4 -20.04 -4.18 1.91
CA ASP A 4 -19.70 -2.93 1.23
C ASP A 4 -18.21 -2.82 0.84
N LEU A 5 -17.28 -3.28 1.69
CA LEU A 5 -15.84 -3.24 1.37
C LEU A 5 -15.50 -4.20 0.22
N TRP A 6 -16.15 -5.36 0.19
CA TRP A 6 -15.92 -6.37 -0.84
C TRP A 6 -16.54 -5.94 -2.18
N GLU A 7 -17.69 -5.28 -2.16
CA GLU A 7 -18.29 -4.67 -3.34
C GLU A 7 -17.38 -3.59 -3.95
N MET A 8 -16.71 -2.77 -3.13
CA MET A 8 -15.73 -1.79 -3.62
C MET A 8 -14.51 -2.45 -4.26
N ILE A 9 -14.01 -3.53 -3.68
CA ILE A 9 -12.85 -4.28 -4.22
C ILE A 9 -13.20 -4.95 -5.55
N VAL A 10 -14.38 -5.56 -5.64
CA VAL A 10 -14.89 -6.13 -6.89
C VAL A 10 -15.10 -5.04 -7.93
N THR A 11 -15.54 -3.84 -7.53
CA THR A 11 -15.71 -2.69 -8.45
C THR A 11 -14.38 -2.27 -9.08
N VAL A 12 -13.30 -2.22 -8.31
CA VAL A 12 -11.95 -1.98 -8.86
C VAL A 12 -11.60 -3.01 -9.94
N ASN A 13 -11.88 -4.28 -9.67
CA ASN A 13 -11.63 -5.36 -10.63
C ASN A 13 -12.53 -5.29 -11.87
N ASN A 14 -13.78 -4.85 -11.72
CA ASN A 14 -14.70 -4.69 -12.84
C ASN A 14 -14.20 -3.64 -13.85
N PHE A 15 -13.47 -2.61 -13.39
CA PHE A 15 -12.81 -1.67 -14.31
C PHE A 15 -11.75 -2.32 -15.19
N LEU A 16 -11.16 -3.43 -14.75
CA LEU A 16 -10.20 -4.22 -15.53
C LEU A 16 -10.88 -5.19 -16.51
N SER A 17 -12.19 -5.43 -16.38
CA SER A 17 -12.89 -6.40 -17.24
C SER A 17 -12.83 -6.06 -18.73
N PRO A 18 -13.05 -4.80 -19.17
CA PRO A 18 -12.93 -4.43 -20.58
C PRO A 18 -11.54 -4.70 -21.15
N LEU A 19 -10.49 -4.55 -20.33
CA LEU A 19 -9.11 -4.85 -20.73
C LEU A 19 -8.89 -6.35 -20.95
N ARG A 20 -9.52 -7.21 -20.14
CA ARG A 20 -9.39 -8.67 -20.26
C ARG A 20 -10.11 -9.25 -21.47
N THR A 21 -11.20 -8.61 -21.87
CA THR A 21 -12.00 -9.02 -23.04
C THR A 21 -11.49 -8.42 -24.34
N ALA A 22 -10.55 -7.48 -24.27
CA ALA A 22 -9.94 -6.88 -25.44
C ALA A 22 -8.89 -7.86 -26.02
N ASP A 23 -9.38 -8.92 -26.69
CA ASP A 23 -8.56 -9.97 -27.31
C ASP A 23 -7.69 -9.46 -28.50
N THR A 24 -7.68 -8.16 -28.81
CA THR A 24 -6.96 -7.62 -29.98
C THR A 24 -6.48 -6.18 -29.73
N GLN A 25 -5.21 -5.91 -30.06
CA GLN A 25 -4.56 -4.58 -30.05
C GLN A 25 -5.41 -3.38 -30.55
N PRO A 26 -6.19 -3.45 -31.64
CA PRO A 26 -7.00 -2.31 -32.11
C PRO A 26 -8.16 -1.93 -31.17
N THR A 27 -8.57 -2.81 -30.26
CA THR A 27 -9.62 -2.50 -29.26
C THR A 27 -9.02 -1.80 -28.05
N VAL A 28 -7.76 -2.10 -27.69
CA VAL A 28 -7.06 -1.46 -26.57
C VAL A 28 -6.74 0.00 -26.85
N THR A 29 -6.41 0.36 -28.10
CA THR A 29 -6.20 1.77 -28.50
C THR A 29 -7.46 2.63 -28.43
N MET A 30 -8.65 2.03 -28.37
CA MET A 30 -9.92 2.74 -28.15
C MET A 30 -10.23 2.96 -26.65
N ILE A 31 -9.50 2.30 -25.75
CA ILE A 31 -9.69 2.45 -24.30
C ILE A 31 -8.96 3.71 -23.84
N ASP A 32 -9.72 4.64 -23.27
CA ASP A 32 -9.13 5.82 -22.63
C ASP A 32 -8.43 5.41 -21.33
N LEU A 33 -7.12 5.14 -21.43
CA LEU A 33 -6.28 4.77 -20.29
C LEU A 33 -6.20 5.89 -19.25
N VAL A 34 -6.35 7.15 -19.64
CA VAL A 34 -6.33 8.29 -18.71
C VAL A 34 -7.59 8.29 -17.86
N GLU A 35 -8.76 8.10 -18.48
CA GLU A 35 -10.03 7.96 -17.78
C GLU A 35 -10.03 6.72 -16.86
N LEU A 36 -9.55 5.58 -17.37
CA LEU A 36 -9.44 4.34 -16.60
C LEU A 36 -8.58 4.54 -15.34
N ARG A 37 -7.40 5.14 -15.52
CA ARG A 37 -6.47 5.43 -14.42
C ARG A 37 -7.11 6.35 -13.39
N SER A 38 -7.81 7.39 -13.83
CA SER A 38 -8.50 8.34 -12.95
C SER A 38 -9.56 7.62 -12.10
N LYS A 39 -10.37 6.75 -12.72
CA LYS A 39 -11.38 5.93 -12.02
C LYS A 39 -10.75 4.99 -11.00
N MET A 40 -9.69 4.26 -11.38
CA MET A 40 -8.99 3.36 -10.46
C MET A 40 -8.40 4.10 -9.27
N ARG A 41 -7.74 5.24 -9.53
CA ARG A 41 -7.16 6.07 -8.48
C ARG A 41 -8.23 6.52 -7.48
N MET A 42 -9.33 7.08 -7.97
CA MET A 42 -10.43 7.56 -7.13
C MET A 42 -11.01 6.42 -6.29
N GLN A 43 -11.25 5.26 -6.90
CA GLN A 43 -11.78 4.10 -6.19
C GLN A 43 -10.82 3.53 -5.13
N LEU A 44 -9.50 3.55 -5.39
CA LEU A 44 -8.49 3.13 -4.41
C LEU A 44 -8.41 4.11 -3.23
N ASP A 45 -8.52 5.43 -3.49
CA ASP A 45 -8.59 6.45 -2.44
C ASP A 45 -9.88 6.33 -1.61
N ASP A 46 -11.03 6.08 -2.24
CA ASP A 46 -12.31 5.86 -1.55
C ASP A 46 -12.27 4.58 -0.70
N LEU A 47 -11.72 3.50 -1.25
CA LEU A 47 -11.53 2.25 -0.52
C LEU A 47 -10.60 2.44 0.67
N ARG A 48 -9.55 3.26 0.52
CA ARG A 48 -8.67 3.62 1.64
C ARG A 48 -9.45 4.31 2.75
N ALA A 49 -10.23 5.33 2.41
CA ALA A 49 -11.05 6.04 3.39
C ALA A 49 -11.94 5.05 4.16
N ALA A 50 -12.68 4.20 3.45
CA ALA A 50 -13.58 3.22 4.05
C ALA A 50 -12.87 2.19 4.96
N ILE A 51 -11.67 1.72 4.59
CA ILE A 51 -10.91 0.80 5.44
C ILE A 51 -10.39 1.53 6.68
N THR A 52 -9.87 2.75 6.53
CA THR A 52 -9.30 3.52 7.66
C THR A 52 -10.34 4.01 8.68
N GLU A 53 -11.63 4.01 8.32
CA GLU A 53 -12.71 4.25 9.27
C GLU A 53 -12.83 3.14 10.32
N GLN A 54 -12.47 1.90 9.96
CA GLN A 54 -12.73 0.70 10.77
C GLN A 54 -11.45 -0.01 11.22
N TYR A 55 -10.36 0.18 10.48
CA TYR A 55 -9.08 -0.49 10.66
C TYR A 55 -7.93 0.51 10.66
N SER A 56 -6.74 0.04 11.02
CA SER A 56 -5.57 0.93 11.05
C SER A 56 -5.07 1.25 9.64
N GLU A 57 -4.36 2.38 9.49
CA GLU A 57 -3.63 2.71 8.25
C GLU A 57 -2.66 1.60 7.82
N ARG A 58 -2.15 0.83 8.79
CA ARG A 58 -1.35 -0.35 8.50
C ARG A 58 -2.18 -1.40 7.77
N ASP A 59 -3.35 -1.74 8.28
CA ASP A 59 -4.22 -2.75 7.66
C ASP A 59 -4.70 -2.29 6.28
N ALA A 60 -5.03 -1.00 6.14
CA ALA A 60 -5.34 -0.38 4.85
C ALA A 60 -4.19 -0.55 3.86
N TYR A 61 -2.94 -0.33 4.29
CA TYR A 61 -1.77 -0.58 3.43
C TYR A 61 -1.64 -2.04 3.01
N TYR A 62 -1.83 -3.00 3.92
CA TYR A 62 -1.77 -4.44 3.60
C TYR A 62 -2.88 -4.89 2.65
N VAL A 63 -3.99 -4.15 2.54
CA VAL A 63 -5.08 -4.41 1.59
C VAL A 63 -4.88 -3.68 0.26
N LEU A 64 -4.55 -2.39 0.30
CA LEU A 64 -4.53 -1.54 -0.90
C LEU A 64 -3.28 -1.77 -1.75
N PHE A 65 -2.14 -2.04 -1.12
CA PHE A 65 -0.90 -2.29 -1.86
C PHE A 65 -1.04 -3.46 -2.84
N PRO A 66 -1.47 -4.68 -2.43
CA PRO A 66 -1.61 -5.80 -3.36
C PRO A 66 -2.65 -5.55 -4.46
N LEU A 67 -3.72 -4.79 -4.19
CA LEU A 67 -4.70 -4.39 -5.21
C LEU A 67 -4.08 -3.44 -6.24
N THR A 68 -3.32 -2.45 -5.78
CA THR A 68 -2.64 -1.48 -6.65
C THR A 68 -1.62 -2.17 -7.53
N ALA A 69 -0.78 -3.05 -6.94
CA ALA A 69 0.19 -3.84 -7.67
C ALA A 69 -0.47 -4.73 -8.75
N HIS A 70 -1.60 -5.34 -8.40
CA HIS A 70 -2.37 -6.17 -9.33
C HIS A 70 -2.93 -5.36 -10.50
N CYS A 71 -3.55 -4.21 -10.24
CA CYS A 71 -4.07 -3.34 -11.29
C CYS A 71 -2.97 -2.91 -12.26
N ASP A 72 -1.84 -2.46 -11.73
CA ASP A 72 -0.69 -2.06 -12.54
C ASP A 72 -0.14 -3.22 -13.38
N GLU A 73 -0.05 -4.43 -12.82
CA GLU A 73 0.42 -5.60 -13.56
C GLU A 73 -0.53 -5.98 -14.70
N VAL A 74 -1.84 -5.96 -14.46
CA VAL A 74 -2.85 -6.25 -15.49
C VAL A 74 -2.75 -5.24 -16.63
N VAL A 75 -2.68 -3.95 -16.33
CA VAL A 75 -2.55 -2.92 -17.37
C VAL A 75 -1.21 -3.04 -18.11
N LYS A 76 -0.10 -3.27 -17.39
CA LYS A 76 1.23 -3.46 -17.99
C LYS A 76 1.27 -4.64 -18.96
N LYS A 77 0.66 -5.78 -18.61
CA LYS A 77 0.59 -6.96 -19.49
C LYS A 77 -0.11 -6.62 -20.81
N MET A 78 -1.18 -5.82 -20.76
CA MET A 78 -1.93 -5.42 -21.94
C MET A 78 -1.20 -4.39 -22.81
N ILE A 79 -0.60 -3.37 -22.21
CA ILE A 79 0.13 -2.34 -22.97
C ILE A 79 1.48 -2.83 -23.48
N LEU A 80 2.07 -3.89 -22.91
CA LEU A 80 3.33 -4.46 -23.42
C LEU A 80 3.18 -4.90 -24.88
N GLU A 81 1.98 -5.31 -25.28
CA GLU A 81 1.67 -5.63 -26.66
C GLU A 81 1.52 -4.36 -27.53
N SER A 82 1.27 -3.18 -26.95
CA SER A 82 1.03 -1.91 -27.66
C SER A 82 2.16 -0.90 -27.44
N ASN A 83 3.07 -0.80 -28.41
CA ASN A 83 4.29 0.00 -28.33
C ASN A 83 4.10 1.54 -28.28
N GLN A 84 2.87 2.03 -28.21
CA GLN A 84 2.52 3.47 -28.20
C GLN A 84 1.77 3.92 -26.94
N LEU A 85 1.44 3.00 -26.03
CA LEU A 85 0.68 3.31 -24.82
C LEU A 85 1.60 3.35 -23.61
N GLU A 86 1.58 4.46 -22.87
CA GLU A 86 2.31 4.61 -21.61
C GLU A 86 1.32 4.56 -20.43
N TRP A 87 1.66 3.78 -19.41
CA TRP A 87 0.91 3.71 -18.16
C TRP A 87 1.77 4.19 -17.00
N PRO A 88 1.50 5.37 -16.43
CA PRO A 88 2.14 5.83 -15.21
C PRO A 88 1.68 4.96 -14.02
N PRO A 89 2.56 4.12 -13.43
CA PRO A 89 2.14 3.12 -12.44
C PRO A 89 1.54 3.75 -11.19
N LEU A 90 0.40 3.22 -10.73
CA LEU A 90 -0.27 3.65 -9.50
C LEU A 90 0.58 3.32 -8.26
N GLN A 91 1.31 2.21 -8.27
CA GLN A 91 2.25 1.79 -7.23
C GLN A 91 3.35 2.84 -6.99
N GLN A 92 3.78 3.54 -8.04
CA GLN A 92 4.81 4.58 -7.93
C GLN A 92 4.21 5.86 -7.35
N GLU A 93 2.99 6.21 -7.75
CA GLU A 93 2.28 7.38 -7.20
C GLU A 93 1.94 7.20 -5.72
N PHE A 94 1.32 6.07 -5.35
CA PHE A 94 0.81 5.86 -3.99
C PHE A 94 1.89 5.43 -3.00
N TYR A 95 2.88 4.65 -3.45
CA TYR A 95 3.83 3.99 -2.56
C TYR A 95 5.30 4.26 -2.89
N GLN A 96 5.60 5.01 -3.95
CA GLN A 96 6.97 5.27 -4.43
C GLN A 96 7.74 3.97 -4.73
N VAL A 97 7.02 2.92 -5.15
CA VAL A 97 7.59 1.60 -5.46
C VAL A 97 7.67 1.44 -6.97
N ALA A 98 8.84 1.09 -7.49
CA ALA A 98 9.04 0.82 -8.92
C ALA A 98 8.73 -0.65 -9.29
N ASP A 99 9.05 -1.59 -8.40
CA ASP A 99 8.77 -3.01 -8.56
C ASP A 99 7.95 -3.53 -7.37
N ALA A 100 6.64 -3.63 -7.56
CA ALA A 100 5.76 -4.16 -6.53
C ALA A 100 5.73 -5.69 -6.49
N GLY A 101 6.31 -6.37 -7.48
CA GLY A 101 6.28 -7.83 -7.57
C GLY A 101 6.99 -8.49 -6.39
N ASP A 102 8.16 -7.97 -5.99
CA ASP A 102 8.89 -8.47 -4.82
C ASP A 102 8.21 -8.10 -3.51
N LEU A 103 7.89 -6.82 -3.35
CA LEU A 103 7.29 -6.29 -2.12
C LEU A 103 5.94 -6.95 -1.82
N PHE A 104 5.18 -7.33 -2.84
CA PHE A 104 3.93 -8.09 -2.68
C PHE A 104 4.15 -9.38 -1.87
N TYR A 105 5.12 -10.20 -2.26
CA TYR A 105 5.37 -11.47 -1.58
C TYR A 105 6.03 -11.28 -0.21
N GLU A 106 6.87 -10.25 -0.05
CA GLU A 106 7.42 -9.89 1.26
C GLU A 106 6.32 -9.49 2.25
N LEU A 107 5.34 -8.69 1.81
CA LEU A 107 4.21 -8.31 2.65
C LEU A 107 3.31 -9.51 2.94
N LEU A 108 3.10 -10.40 1.97
CA LEU A 108 2.35 -11.64 2.16
C LEU A 108 3.03 -12.56 3.19
N ASP A 109 4.34 -12.76 3.12
CA ASP A 109 5.08 -13.56 4.10
C ASP A 109 5.01 -12.92 5.51
N ASN A 110 5.09 -11.60 5.58
CA ASN A 110 4.92 -10.85 6.82
C ASN A 110 3.48 -10.95 7.40
N ALA A 111 2.47 -11.06 6.54
CA ALA A 111 1.08 -11.26 6.92
C ALA A 111 0.82 -12.69 7.41
N LEU A 112 1.39 -13.69 6.75
CA LEU A 112 1.24 -15.11 7.11
C LEU A 112 1.99 -15.48 8.39
N SER A 113 3.08 -14.77 8.71
CA SER A 113 3.84 -15.00 9.94
C SER A 113 3.19 -14.40 11.19
N LYS A 114 2.23 -13.48 11.04
CA LYS A 114 1.56 -12.80 12.16
C LYS A 114 0.14 -13.36 12.33
N PRO A 115 -0.19 -13.94 13.51
CA PRO A 115 -1.51 -14.52 13.75
C PRO A 115 -2.63 -13.47 13.90
N GLU A 116 -2.29 -12.20 14.14
CA GLU A 116 -3.25 -11.11 14.35
C GLU A 116 -3.63 -10.37 13.05
N THR A 117 -3.19 -10.87 11.89
CA THR A 117 -3.48 -10.24 10.61
C THR A 117 -4.97 -10.34 10.28
N LEU A 118 -5.54 -9.24 9.79
CA LEU A 118 -6.94 -9.15 9.40
C LEU A 118 -7.27 -10.15 8.28
N ALA A 119 -8.41 -10.83 8.39
CA ALA A 119 -8.87 -11.81 7.40
C ALA A 119 -8.97 -11.23 5.98
N LEU A 120 -9.46 -9.99 5.89
CA LEU A 120 -9.58 -9.23 4.65
C LEU A 120 -8.25 -9.14 3.89
N VAL A 121 -7.12 -9.04 4.60
CA VAL A 121 -5.80 -9.03 3.97
C VAL A 121 -5.59 -10.34 3.22
N TYR A 122 -5.80 -11.49 3.86
CA TYR A 122 -5.64 -12.79 3.22
C TYR A 122 -6.57 -12.99 2.02
N GLU A 123 -7.82 -12.53 2.12
CA GLU A 123 -8.79 -12.61 1.03
C GLU A 123 -8.37 -11.78 -0.18
N VAL A 124 -7.83 -10.58 0.05
CA VAL A 124 -7.32 -9.70 -1.02
C VAL A 124 -6.11 -10.30 -1.71
N TYR A 125 -5.14 -10.81 -0.94
CA TYR A 125 -3.98 -11.51 -1.52
C TYR A 125 -4.42 -12.74 -2.31
N TYR A 126 -5.35 -13.52 -1.77
CA TYR A 126 -5.90 -14.68 -2.48
C TYR A 126 -6.60 -14.26 -3.77
N PHE A 127 -7.40 -13.20 -3.72
CA PHE A 127 -8.08 -12.63 -4.87
C PHE A 127 -7.07 -12.24 -5.97
N CYS A 128 -6.06 -11.43 -5.67
CA CYS A 128 -5.07 -11.01 -6.66
C CYS A 128 -4.34 -12.21 -7.30
N LEU A 129 -3.91 -13.18 -6.49
CA LEU A 129 -3.21 -14.37 -6.99
C LEU A 129 -4.13 -15.27 -7.85
N ASN A 130 -5.37 -15.48 -7.42
CA ASN A 130 -6.35 -16.28 -8.15
C ASN A 130 -6.75 -15.61 -9.47
N ASP A 131 -6.69 -14.29 -9.52
CA ASP A 131 -7.00 -13.47 -10.70
C ASP A 131 -5.80 -13.31 -11.66
N GLY A 132 -4.67 -13.96 -11.37
CA GLY A 132 -3.54 -14.06 -12.29
C GLY A 132 -2.37 -13.10 -12.02
N PHE A 133 -2.31 -12.51 -10.81
CA PHE A 133 -1.11 -11.81 -10.37
C PHE A 133 0.08 -12.77 -10.25
N CYS A 134 1.20 -12.44 -10.88
CA CYS A 134 2.41 -13.24 -10.84
C CYS A 134 3.55 -12.53 -10.10
N GLY A 135 3.72 -11.22 -10.29
CA GLY A 135 4.87 -10.47 -9.78
C GLY A 135 6.19 -11.16 -10.13
N ARG A 136 7.07 -11.31 -9.12
CA ARG A 136 8.38 -11.97 -9.28
C ARG A 136 8.34 -13.44 -9.72
N TYR A 137 7.20 -14.10 -9.60
CA TYR A 137 7.05 -15.54 -9.92
C TYR A 137 6.44 -15.78 -11.31
N SER A 138 6.53 -14.82 -12.23
CA SER A 138 6.09 -14.97 -13.63
C SER A 138 6.66 -16.21 -14.34
N VAL A 139 7.89 -16.62 -14.00
CA VAL A 139 8.57 -17.80 -14.58
C VAL A 139 8.33 -19.08 -13.76
N ASN A 140 7.80 -18.98 -12.54
CA ASN A 140 7.64 -20.12 -11.63
C ASN A 140 6.22 -20.18 -11.04
N PRO A 141 5.24 -20.69 -11.81
CA PRO A 141 3.84 -20.73 -11.39
C PRO A 141 3.58 -21.66 -10.20
N ASP A 142 4.44 -22.65 -9.97
CA ASP A 142 4.33 -23.57 -8.83
C ASP A 142 4.45 -22.83 -7.50
N MET A 143 5.27 -21.77 -7.46
CA MET A 143 5.40 -20.92 -6.27
C MET A 143 4.10 -20.16 -5.99
N VAL A 144 3.42 -19.65 -7.02
CA VAL A 144 2.11 -18.98 -6.87
C VAL A 144 1.07 -19.95 -6.32
N ALA A 145 1.02 -21.18 -6.85
CA ALA A 145 0.13 -22.23 -6.35
C ALA A 145 0.40 -22.56 -4.87
N ASN A 146 1.66 -22.63 -4.45
CA ASN A 146 2.02 -22.83 -3.05
C ASN A 146 1.52 -21.69 -2.13
N TYR A 147 1.56 -20.43 -2.59
CA TYR A 147 1.02 -19.29 -1.83
C TYR A 147 -0.50 -19.32 -1.74
N LEU A 148 -1.19 -19.70 -2.81
CA LEU A 148 -2.64 -19.90 -2.79
C LEU A 148 -3.05 -20.96 -1.75
N GLU A 149 -2.35 -22.09 -1.69
CA GLU A 149 -2.60 -23.13 -0.70
C GLU A 149 -2.32 -22.66 0.75
N LYS A 150 -1.28 -21.84 0.95
CA LYS A 150 -0.99 -21.22 2.26
C LYS A 150 -2.11 -20.27 2.69
N LEU A 151 -2.69 -19.52 1.75
CA LEU A 151 -3.78 -18.56 1.99
C LEU A 151 -5.14 -19.24 2.21
N ARG A 152 -5.40 -20.39 1.59
CA ARG A 152 -6.66 -21.15 1.80
C ARG A 152 -6.85 -21.57 3.25
N LYS A 153 -5.76 -21.95 3.94
CA LYS A 153 -5.81 -22.42 5.34
C LYS A 153 -6.43 -21.38 6.29
N PRO A 154 -5.93 -20.13 6.39
CA PRO A 154 -6.53 -19.12 7.26
C PRO A 154 -7.91 -18.66 6.80
N ILE A 155 -8.21 -18.63 5.49
CA ILE A 155 -9.53 -18.20 4.96
C ILE A 155 -10.63 -19.19 5.36
N VAL A 156 -10.38 -20.50 5.25
CA VAL A 156 -11.37 -21.55 5.57
C VAL A 156 -11.62 -21.67 7.08
N LEU A 157 -10.66 -21.26 7.93
CA LEU A 157 -10.77 -21.33 9.39
C LEU A 157 -11.67 -20.26 10.02
N GLN A 158 -12.42 -19.49 9.24
CA GLN A 158 -13.41 -18.53 9.76
C GLN A 158 -14.84 -19.13 9.79
N PRO A 159 -15.25 -19.84 10.86
CA PRO A 159 -16.67 -19.92 11.18
C PRO A 159 -17.16 -18.54 11.66
N ILE A 160 -18.35 -18.15 11.18
CA ILE A 160 -19.05 -16.86 11.33
C ILE A 160 -19.22 -16.33 12.79
N ALA A 161 -18.71 -17.01 13.81
CA ALA A 161 -19.00 -16.73 15.21
C ALA A 161 -17.78 -16.34 16.06
N THR A 162 -16.99 -15.32 15.71
CA THR A 162 -16.12 -14.63 16.69
C THR A 162 -15.83 -13.16 16.36
N VAL A 163 -16.82 -12.40 15.86
CA VAL A 163 -16.70 -10.93 15.78
C VAL A 163 -16.82 -10.26 17.16
N ALA A 164 -17.04 -11.03 18.24
CA ALA A 164 -17.27 -10.51 19.59
C ALA A 164 -16.05 -10.54 20.52
N SER A 165 -14.89 -11.07 20.12
CA SER A 165 -13.72 -11.10 21.02
C SER A 165 -12.38 -11.07 20.28
N ALA A 166 -12.29 -10.23 19.26
CA ALA A 166 -11.05 -9.56 18.94
C ALA A 166 -11.37 -8.07 18.95
N ALA A 167 -11.64 -7.55 20.16
CA ALA A 167 -11.14 -6.23 20.46
C ALA A 167 -9.63 -6.33 20.22
N SER A 168 -9.24 -6.05 18.96
CA SER A 168 -7.90 -5.60 18.65
C SER A 168 -7.58 -4.65 19.77
N SER A 169 -6.55 -4.97 20.55
CA SER A 169 -6.04 -4.02 21.51
C SER A 169 -5.67 -2.81 20.65
N ALA A 170 -6.59 -1.85 20.57
CA ALA A 170 -6.37 -0.55 20.01
C ALA A 170 -5.32 0.03 20.94
N ARG A 171 -4.05 -0.29 20.66
CA ARG A 171 -2.96 0.57 21.02
C ARG A 171 -3.31 1.85 20.29
N LYS A 172 -3.96 2.72 21.05
CA LYS A 172 -3.98 4.14 20.82
C LYS A 172 -2.52 4.49 20.57
N HIS A 173 -2.11 4.54 19.31
CA HIS A 173 -0.83 5.06 18.93
C HIS A 173 -0.90 6.52 19.39
N SER A 174 -0.36 6.77 20.57
CA SER A 174 -0.16 8.11 21.05
C SER A 174 0.80 8.72 20.04
N TYR A 175 0.28 9.55 19.15
CA TYR A 175 1.10 10.56 18.50
C TYR A 175 1.88 11.22 19.64
N PHE A 176 3.20 11.00 19.67
CA PHE A 176 4.07 11.66 20.61
C PHE A 176 4.08 13.14 20.21
N ARG A 177 3.08 13.86 20.70
CA ARG A 177 2.91 15.29 20.50
C ARG A 177 3.98 15.94 21.36
N ILE A 178 5.16 16.15 20.78
CA ILE A 178 6.26 16.84 21.43
C ILE A 178 5.71 18.19 21.91
N PRO A 179 5.62 18.43 23.22
CA PRO A 179 5.02 19.66 23.72
C PRO A 179 5.81 20.89 23.25
N ASN A 180 5.11 22.00 22.95
CA ASN A 180 5.76 23.22 22.43
C ASN A 180 6.91 23.72 23.33
N TYR A 181 6.89 23.46 24.65
CA TYR A 181 8.00 23.81 25.55
C TYR A 181 9.32 23.13 25.21
N VAL A 182 9.31 21.94 24.58
CA VAL A 182 10.54 21.24 24.16
C VAL A 182 11.19 21.98 23.00
N TYR A 183 10.39 22.53 22.08
CA TYR A 183 10.90 23.41 21.01
C TYR A 183 11.49 24.70 21.59
N TYR A 184 10.81 25.34 22.55
CA TYR A 184 11.35 26.54 23.21
C TYR A 184 12.61 26.25 24.02
N ALA A 185 12.70 25.09 24.68
CA ALA A 185 13.89 24.66 25.41
C ALA A 185 15.08 24.42 24.46
N GLY A 186 14.87 23.76 23.32
CA GLY A 186 15.90 23.55 22.31
C GLY A 186 16.42 24.87 21.72
N VAL A 187 15.52 25.80 21.42
CA VAL A 187 15.89 27.16 20.97
C VAL A 187 16.69 27.90 22.05
N GLY A 188 16.28 27.82 23.31
CA GLY A 188 17.02 28.43 24.43
C GLY A 188 18.45 27.90 24.57
N VAL A 189 18.64 26.58 24.48
CA VAL A 189 19.97 25.95 24.54
C VAL A 189 20.84 26.41 23.36
N LEU A 190 20.29 26.51 22.16
CA LEU A 190 21.00 27.03 20.98
C LEU A 190 21.45 28.48 21.17
N PHE A 191 20.60 29.35 21.72
CA PHE A 191 20.99 30.74 22.02
C PHE A 191 22.09 30.82 23.08
N ILE A 192 22.02 29.99 24.13
CA ILE A 192 23.06 29.94 25.17
C ILE A 192 24.39 29.46 24.57
N MET A 193 24.37 28.40 23.76
CA MET A 193 25.57 27.94 23.06
C MET A 193 26.13 29.02 22.13
N ASN A 194 25.28 29.69 21.37
CA ASN A 194 25.71 30.75 20.47
C ASN A 194 26.31 31.94 21.23
N TYR A 195 25.69 32.35 22.34
CA TYR A 195 26.21 33.40 23.20
C TYR A 195 27.59 33.04 23.76
N TRP A 196 27.75 31.83 24.30
CA TRP A 196 29.03 31.34 24.81
C TRP A 196 30.10 31.23 23.71
N PHE A 197 29.71 30.85 22.50
CA PHE A 197 30.62 30.79 21.36
C PHE A 197 31.09 32.19 20.93
N LEU A 198 30.19 33.17 20.90
CA LEU A 198 30.53 34.56 20.58
C LEU A 198 31.40 35.21 21.66
N THR A 199 31.12 34.97 22.95
CA THR A 199 31.97 35.48 24.03
C THR A 199 33.34 34.82 24.05
N PHE A 200 33.41 33.53 23.73
CA PHE A 200 34.68 32.84 23.52
C PHE A 200 35.48 33.48 22.38
N LEU A 201 34.87 33.66 21.20
CA LEU A 201 35.49 34.34 20.05
C LEU A 201 35.97 35.75 20.42
N ALA A 202 35.15 36.53 21.12
CA ALA A 202 35.51 37.87 21.58
C ALA A 202 36.69 37.85 22.57
N SER A 203 36.72 36.86 23.49
CA SER A 203 37.82 36.71 24.46
C SER A 203 39.13 36.31 23.81
N THR A 204 39.08 35.57 22.71
CA THR A 204 40.25 35.18 21.91
C THR A 204 40.70 36.24 20.91
N TRP A 205 39.99 37.36 20.82
CA TRP A 205 40.30 38.43 19.88
C TRP A 205 41.40 39.33 20.45
N HIS A 206 42.65 39.12 20.02
CA HIS A 206 43.74 40.07 20.24
C HIS A 206 43.81 41.04 19.06
N PRO A 207 43.72 42.38 19.29
CA PRO A 207 43.91 43.34 18.21
C PRO A 207 45.35 43.25 17.70
N ILE A 208 45.49 42.99 16.40
CA ILE A 208 46.78 43.08 15.70
C ILE A 208 47.17 44.56 15.70
N LYS A 209 48.29 44.90 16.37
CA LYS A 209 48.90 46.24 16.30
C LYS A 209 49.63 46.45 14.99
#